data_AF-A0A925NHI4-F1
#
_entry.id   AF-A0A925NHI4-F1
#
_cell.length_a   1.000
_cell.length_b   1.000
_cell.length_c   1.000
_cell.angle_alpha   90.00
_cell.angle_beta   90.00
_cell.angle_gamma   90.00
#
_symmetry.space_group_name_H-M   'P 1'
#
loop_
_entity.id
_entity.type
_entity.pdbx_description
1 polymer ?
#
loop_
_entity_poly.entity_id
_entity_poly.type
_entity_poly.pdbx_seq_one_letter_code
_entity_poly.pdbx_strand_id
1 'polypeptide(L)'
;MGKYEYDALCLVEACFVSQISPKTESQSQTAWLKSQDGIDIKNSLTDIKNFAYATYDQLDQDGDGFISLAELHSSFSEPLRPWREKSFLLFLMRRLDDIEAAYDEEWAGPAKGISRVDLQEYFEQIEIGDDGAAQPNPNIWKNPMAASGGINVSETFKDIHDFALKTFDSLDQDGDGFLTRVELNYAVANDLTGWREKSFLIFLIRNLENIQKAFKEEWVPDDRGISRMDLQEYFRSLRT
;
A
#
# COMPACT_ATOMS: atom_id res chain seq x y z
N MET A 1 23.01 59.56 31.79
CA MET A 1 23.17 60.37 30.57
C MET A 1 24.16 59.65 29.66
N GLY A 2 23.67 58.66 28.90
CA GLY A 2 24.45 57.95 27.88
C GLY A 2 24.05 58.49 26.51
N LYS A 3 25.05 58.93 25.74
CA LYS A 3 24.89 59.62 24.46
C LYS A 3 24.55 58.62 23.35
N TYR A 4 23.65 59.04 22.47
CA TYR A 4 23.34 58.40 21.19
C TYR A 4 24.45 58.73 20.19
N GLU A 5 24.90 57.73 19.44
CA GLU A 5 25.74 57.92 18.26
C GLU A 5 25.13 57.10 17.12
N TYR A 6 24.47 57.83 16.22
CA TYR A 6 24.04 57.36 14.91
C TYR A 6 25.20 57.63 13.96
N ASP A 7 25.66 56.62 13.23
CA ASP A 7 26.44 56.85 12.03
C ASP A 7 25.91 56.03 10.85
N ALA A 8 25.95 56.71 9.71
CA ALA A 8 25.16 56.49 8.53
C ALA A 8 25.95 55.76 7.44
N LEU A 9 25.18 55.09 6.57
CA LEU A 9 25.39 54.99 5.12
C LEU A 9 26.77 54.54 4.61
N CYS A 10 26.83 53.29 4.15
CA CYS A 10 27.68 52.92 3.01
C CYS A 10 26.86 52.09 2.02
N LEU A 11 26.30 52.77 1.02
CA LEU A 11 25.81 52.22 -0.24
C LEU A 11 26.92 52.45 -1.27
N VAL A 12 27.49 51.40 -1.86
CA VAL A 12 27.83 51.28 -3.31
C VAL A 12 28.09 49.80 -3.66
N GLU A 13 27.17 49.27 -4.47
CA GLU A 13 27.29 48.38 -5.64
C GLU A 13 28.25 47.17 -5.71
N ALA A 14 27.61 46.06 -6.09
CA ALA A 14 27.99 45.11 -7.16
C ALA A 14 29.25 44.25 -7.00
N CYS A 15 29.03 42.95 -6.73
CA CYS A 15 29.45 41.91 -7.67
C CYS A 15 28.86 40.54 -7.32
N PHE A 16 28.71 39.75 -8.38
CA PHE A 16 28.58 38.29 -8.39
C PHE A 16 27.18 37.68 -8.25
N VAL A 17 26.46 37.74 -9.37
CA VAL A 17 25.59 36.66 -9.84
C VAL A 17 26.42 35.37 -9.93
N SER A 18 26.17 34.42 -9.04
CA SER A 18 26.46 33.02 -9.30
C SER A 18 25.36 32.16 -8.69
N GLN A 19 24.40 31.83 -9.54
CA GLN A 19 23.66 30.57 -9.60
C GLN A 19 23.39 29.90 -8.25
N ILE A 20 22.30 30.35 -7.60
CA ILE A 20 21.51 29.47 -6.76
C ILE A 20 20.98 28.37 -7.68
N SER A 21 21.64 27.22 -7.66
CA SER A 21 21.05 25.98 -8.14
C SER A 21 20.08 25.54 -7.04
N PRO A 22 18.76 25.57 -7.24
CA PRO A 22 17.88 24.79 -6.39
C PRO A 22 18.18 23.34 -6.73
N LYS A 23 19.09 22.71 -5.96
CA LYS A 23 19.07 21.25 -5.86
C LYS A 23 17.73 20.94 -5.22
N THR A 24 16.77 20.63 -6.07
CA THR A 24 15.50 20.02 -5.72
C THR A 24 15.84 18.81 -4.87
N GLU A 25 15.74 18.95 -3.55
CA GLU A 25 15.59 17.83 -2.62
C GLU A 25 14.21 17.21 -2.86
N SER A 26 14.07 16.59 -4.03
CA SER A 26 13.16 15.48 -4.26
C SER A 26 13.95 14.20 -3.99
N GLN A 27 14.54 14.11 -2.80
CA GLN A 27 15.15 12.87 -2.33
C GLN A 27 14.01 11.93 -1.94
N SER A 28 13.53 11.20 -2.96
CA SER A 28 13.11 9.81 -2.90
C SER A 28 12.15 9.44 -1.74
N GLN A 29 10.85 9.63 -1.95
CA GLN A 29 9.74 9.15 -1.09
C GLN A 29 9.60 7.60 -1.07
N THR A 30 10.66 6.88 -1.44
CA THR A 30 10.76 5.41 -1.52
C THR A 30 12.00 4.85 -0.83
N ALA A 31 12.61 5.59 0.10
CA ALA A 31 13.77 5.11 0.84
C ALA A 31 13.43 4.01 1.87
N TRP A 32 12.23 3.94 2.44
CA TRP A 32 11.77 2.81 3.27
C TRP A 32 11.42 1.54 2.48
N LEU A 33 11.31 1.63 1.15
CA LEU A 33 11.24 0.46 0.26
C LEU A 33 12.59 -0.26 0.15
N LYS A 34 13.66 0.35 0.68
CA LYS A 34 14.96 -0.28 0.93
C LYS A 34 14.99 -0.77 2.37
N SER A 35 14.50 -1.99 2.56
CA SER A 35 14.71 -2.91 3.69
C SER A 35 15.14 -2.40 5.08
N GLN A 36 14.44 -2.89 6.11
CA GLN A 36 15.16 -3.82 7.01
C GLN A 36 15.12 -5.28 6.49
N ASP A 37 14.03 -5.70 5.83
CA ASP A 37 13.96 -6.87 4.91
C ASP A 37 13.23 -6.59 3.57
N GLY A 38 12.71 -5.37 3.40
CA GLY A 38 12.51 -4.70 2.10
C GLY A 38 11.57 -5.43 1.16
N ILE A 39 10.27 -5.14 1.28
CA ILE A 39 9.30 -5.52 0.27
C ILE A 39 9.64 -4.72 -0.99
N ASP A 40 10.53 -5.26 -1.82
CA ASP A 40 10.86 -4.74 -3.12
C ASP A 40 9.58 -4.84 -3.97
N ILE A 41 9.02 -3.69 -4.38
CA ILE A 41 7.83 -3.64 -5.24
C ILE A 41 8.06 -4.43 -6.52
N LYS A 42 9.28 -4.44 -7.08
CA LYS A 42 9.62 -5.23 -8.26
C LYS A 42 9.49 -6.71 -7.97
N ASN A 43 10.03 -7.17 -6.84
CA ASN A 43 9.89 -8.55 -6.41
C ASN A 43 8.44 -8.89 -6.07
N SER A 44 7.69 -7.95 -5.47
CA SER A 44 6.29 -8.15 -5.09
C SER A 44 5.39 -8.28 -6.31
N LEU A 45 5.55 -7.42 -7.32
CA LEU A 45 4.83 -7.55 -8.58
C LEU A 45 5.24 -8.81 -9.33
N THR A 46 6.52 -9.18 -9.30
CA THR A 46 7.00 -10.44 -9.87
C THR A 46 6.39 -11.64 -9.14
N ASP A 47 6.27 -11.59 -7.82
CA ASP A 47 5.64 -12.63 -7.01
C ASP A 47 4.15 -12.75 -7.29
N ILE A 48 3.44 -11.60 -7.39
CA ILE A 48 2.02 -11.57 -7.76
C ILE A 48 1.85 -12.15 -9.17
N LYS A 49 2.68 -11.75 -10.12
CA LYS A 49 2.68 -12.28 -11.49
C LYS A 49 2.86 -13.80 -11.48
N ASN A 50 3.92 -14.28 -10.83
CA ASN A 50 4.23 -15.70 -10.74
C ASN A 50 3.10 -16.50 -10.06
N PHE A 51 2.53 -15.95 -8.98
CA PHE A 51 1.38 -16.53 -8.31
C PHE A 51 0.16 -16.63 -9.23
N ALA A 52 -0.20 -15.53 -9.91
CA ALA A 52 -1.36 -15.48 -10.79
C ALA A 52 -1.24 -16.50 -11.93
N TYR A 53 -0.07 -16.64 -12.56
CA TYR A 53 0.14 -17.66 -13.60
C TYR A 53 0.14 -19.09 -13.05
N ALA A 54 0.80 -19.33 -11.92
CA ALA A 54 0.92 -20.67 -11.36
C ALA A 54 -0.41 -21.20 -10.82
N THR A 55 -1.29 -20.30 -10.35
CA THR A 55 -2.58 -20.65 -9.75
C THR A 55 -3.76 -20.43 -10.69
N TYR A 56 -3.54 -19.96 -11.93
CA TYR A 56 -4.62 -19.64 -12.86
C TYR A 56 -5.66 -20.76 -13.00
N ASP A 57 -5.23 -21.98 -13.35
CA ASP A 57 -6.12 -23.13 -13.54
C ASP A 57 -6.81 -23.59 -12.24
N GLN A 58 -6.33 -23.14 -11.08
CA GLN A 58 -6.97 -23.39 -9.78
C GLN A 58 -7.97 -22.30 -9.42
N LEU A 59 -7.77 -21.09 -9.96
CA LEU A 59 -8.66 -19.96 -9.77
C LEU A 59 -9.84 -20.02 -10.74
N ASP A 60 -9.62 -20.46 -11.97
CA ASP A 60 -10.66 -20.76 -12.96
C ASP A 60 -11.34 -22.10 -12.58
N GLN A 61 -12.38 -22.01 -11.75
CA GLN A 61 -13.05 -23.17 -11.14
C GLN A 61 -14.03 -23.83 -12.10
N ASP A 62 -14.62 -23.09 -13.02
CA ASP A 62 -15.56 -23.61 -14.01
C ASP A 62 -14.92 -23.97 -15.36
N GLY A 63 -13.66 -23.58 -15.57
CA GLY A 63 -12.86 -23.93 -16.74
C GLY A 63 -13.29 -23.15 -17.99
N ASP A 64 -13.92 -21.99 -17.82
CA ASP A 64 -14.37 -21.16 -18.93
C ASP A 64 -13.22 -20.36 -19.60
N GLY A 65 -12.03 -20.41 -19.00
CA GLY A 65 -10.84 -19.73 -19.47
C GLY A 65 -10.67 -18.32 -18.90
N PHE A 66 -11.54 -17.88 -17.99
CA PHE A 66 -11.53 -16.56 -17.35
C PHE A 66 -11.60 -16.70 -15.83
N ILE A 67 -10.90 -15.83 -15.10
CA ILE A 67 -11.05 -15.75 -13.65
C ILE A 67 -12.05 -14.66 -13.31
N SER A 68 -13.23 -15.05 -12.86
CA SER A 68 -14.29 -14.17 -12.41
C SER A 68 -14.03 -13.61 -10.99
N LEU A 69 -14.71 -12.50 -10.66
CA LEU A 69 -14.69 -11.94 -9.30
C LEU A 69 -15.22 -12.95 -8.26
N ALA A 70 -16.22 -13.76 -8.63
CA ALA A 70 -16.80 -14.76 -7.75
C ALA A 70 -15.79 -15.86 -7.38
N GLU A 71 -14.99 -16.31 -8.34
CA GLU A 71 -13.94 -17.30 -8.12
C GLU A 71 -12.80 -16.74 -7.28
N LEU A 72 -12.38 -15.49 -7.51
CA LEU A 72 -11.42 -14.82 -6.63
C LEU A 72 -11.93 -14.75 -5.19
N HIS A 73 -13.21 -14.41 -4.98
CA HIS A 73 -13.82 -14.41 -3.65
C HIS A 73 -13.91 -15.81 -3.02
N SER A 74 -14.27 -16.82 -3.81
CA SER A 74 -14.33 -18.23 -3.40
C SER A 74 -12.94 -18.68 -2.89
N SER A 75 -11.92 -18.46 -3.72
CA SER A 75 -10.53 -18.75 -3.43
C SER A 75 -9.98 -17.98 -2.23
N PHE A 76 -10.34 -16.70 -2.10
CA PHE A 76 -9.93 -15.86 -0.96
C PHE A 76 -10.52 -16.34 0.37
N SER A 77 -11.74 -16.89 0.33
CA SER A 77 -12.47 -17.37 1.50
C SER A 77 -11.94 -18.70 2.05
N GLU A 78 -11.04 -19.37 1.33
CA GLU A 78 -10.40 -20.61 1.80
C GLU A 78 -9.63 -20.39 3.12
N PRO A 79 -9.97 -21.11 4.20
CA PRO A 79 -9.33 -20.89 5.51
C PRO A 79 -7.85 -21.25 5.54
N LEU A 80 -7.44 -22.25 4.76
CA LEU A 80 -6.09 -22.81 4.78
C LEU A 80 -5.10 -22.05 3.88
N ARG A 81 -5.59 -21.13 3.04
CA ARG A 81 -4.76 -20.38 2.10
C ARG A 81 -3.84 -19.41 2.85
N PRO A 82 -2.53 -19.41 2.60
CA PRO A 82 -1.61 -18.54 3.32
C PRO A 82 -1.88 -17.06 3.03
N TRP A 83 -1.62 -16.21 4.02
CA TRP A 83 -1.89 -14.77 3.95
C TRP A 83 -1.21 -14.05 2.79
N ARG A 84 -0.01 -14.53 2.39
CA ARG A 84 0.70 -13.96 1.25
C ARG A 84 -0.12 -14.12 -0.03
N GLU A 85 -0.64 -15.31 -0.29
CA GLU A 85 -1.50 -15.57 -1.46
C GLU A 85 -2.82 -14.80 -1.38
N LYS A 86 -3.41 -14.67 -0.18
CA LYS A 86 -4.60 -13.82 0.01
C LYS A 86 -4.35 -12.36 -0.37
N SER A 87 -3.16 -11.84 -0.07
CA SER A 87 -2.80 -10.48 -0.50
C SER A 87 -2.69 -10.35 -2.02
N PHE A 88 -2.25 -11.41 -2.70
CA PHE A 88 -2.18 -11.46 -4.17
C PHE A 88 -3.58 -11.58 -4.79
N LEU A 89 -4.45 -12.40 -4.23
CA LEU A 89 -5.86 -12.45 -4.62
C LEU A 89 -6.55 -11.10 -4.44
N LEU A 90 -6.31 -10.43 -3.32
CA LEU A 90 -6.84 -9.10 -3.07
C LEU A 90 -6.35 -8.09 -4.11
N PHE A 91 -5.08 -8.19 -4.53
CA PHE A 91 -4.54 -7.37 -5.61
C PHE A 91 -5.32 -7.62 -6.91
N LEU A 92 -5.51 -8.88 -7.31
CA LEU A 92 -6.26 -9.24 -8.52
C LEU A 92 -7.70 -8.73 -8.45
N MET A 93 -8.38 -8.90 -7.32
CA MET A 93 -9.76 -8.42 -7.12
C MET A 93 -9.87 -6.90 -7.26
N ARG A 94 -8.89 -6.17 -6.73
CA ARG A 94 -8.91 -4.70 -6.72
C ARG A 94 -8.53 -4.10 -8.08
N ARG A 95 -7.85 -4.89 -8.90
CA ARG A 95 -7.40 -4.54 -10.25
C ARG A 95 -8.15 -5.32 -11.33
N LEU A 96 -9.28 -5.94 -11.00
CA LEU A 96 -9.99 -6.80 -11.94
C LEU A 96 -10.37 -6.04 -13.22
N ASP A 97 -11.01 -4.88 -13.06
CA ASP A 97 -11.40 -4.03 -14.19
C ASP A 97 -10.19 -3.52 -15.00
N ASP A 98 -9.08 -3.23 -14.30
CA ASP A 98 -7.84 -2.75 -14.93
C ASP A 98 -7.13 -3.87 -15.73
N ILE A 99 -7.16 -5.09 -15.21
CA ILE A 99 -6.56 -6.26 -15.84
C ILE A 99 -7.40 -6.67 -17.04
N GLU A 100 -8.73 -6.79 -16.87
CA GLU A 100 -9.68 -7.08 -17.96
C GLU A 100 -9.58 -6.04 -19.09
N ALA A 101 -9.30 -4.78 -18.77
CA ALA A 101 -9.12 -3.74 -19.77
C ALA A 101 -7.74 -3.73 -20.45
N ALA A 102 -6.77 -4.52 -19.97
CA ALA A 102 -5.41 -4.52 -20.50
C ALA A 102 -5.35 -5.11 -21.92
N TYR A 103 -6.27 -6.00 -22.26
CA TYR A 103 -6.37 -6.61 -23.58
C TYR A 103 -7.84 -6.75 -24.02
N ASP A 104 -8.16 -6.17 -25.18
CA ASP A 104 -9.49 -6.30 -25.78
C ASP A 104 -9.55 -7.59 -26.60
N GLU A 105 -10.06 -8.66 -25.99
CA GLU A 105 -10.30 -9.93 -26.65
C GLU A 105 -11.53 -9.84 -27.56
N GLU A 106 -11.33 -9.59 -28.85
CA GLU A 106 -12.43 -9.50 -29.85
C GLU A 106 -13.34 -10.75 -29.91
N TRP A 107 -12.89 -11.86 -29.34
CA TRP A 107 -13.56 -13.15 -29.30
C TRP A 107 -14.07 -13.53 -27.89
N ALA A 108 -13.70 -12.80 -26.84
CA ALA A 108 -14.36 -12.93 -25.56
C ALA A 108 -15.79 -12.42 -25.74
N GLY A 109 -16.77 -13.27 -25.44
CA GLY A 109 -18.15 -12.85 -25.43
C GLY A 109 -18.41 -11.81 -24.34
N PRO A 110 -19.64 -11.67 -23.84
CA PRO A 110 -19.91 -10.85 -22.65
C PRO A 110 -19.33 -11.45 -21.35
N ALA A 111 -18.38 -12.38 -21.44
CA ALA A 111 -17.71 -12.97 -20.28
C ALA A 111 -16.95 -11.87 -19.55
N LYS A 112 -17.16 -11.78 -18.24
CA LYS A 112 -16.55 -10.77 -17.38
C LYS A 112 -15.55 -11.46 -16.47
N GLY A 113 -14.28 -11.19 -16.68
CA GLY A 113 -13.22 -11.85 -15.91
C GLY A 113 -11.84 -11.55 -16.45
N ILE A 114 -10.85 -12.10 -15.77
CA ILE A 114 -9.44 -11.95 -16.11
C ILE A 114 -9.02 -13.14 -16.94
N SER A 115 -8.66 -12.93 -18.21
CA SER A 115 -8.06 -13.95 -19.06
C SER A 115 -6.56 -14.12 -18.76
N ARG A 116 -5.95 -15.20 -19.28
CA ARG A 116 -4.49 -15.39 -19.24
C ARG A 116 -3.75 -14.30 -20.01
N VAL A 117 -4.35 -13.83 -21.11
CA VAL A 117 -3.77 -12.81 -21.97
C VAL A 117 -3.86 -11.46 -21.27
N ASP A 118 -4.97 -11.17 -20.61
CA ASP A 118 -5.16 -9.97 -19.79
C ASP A 118 -4.07 -9.84 -18.73
N LEU A 119 -3.79 -10.92 -17.98
CA LEU A 119 -2.69 -10.92 -16.99
C LEU A 119 -1.34 -10.64 -17.64
N GLN A 120 -1.08 -11.25 -18.79
CA GLN A 120 0.19 -11.05 -19.50
C GLN A 120 0.37 -9.60 -19.93
N GLU A 121 -0.62 -9.07 -20.62
CA GLU A 121 -0.62 -7.71 -21.13
C GLU A 121 -0.57 -6.71 -19.97
N TYR A 122 -1.35 -6.90 -18.92
CA TYR A 122 -1.33 -6.06 -17.73
C TYR A 122 0.07 -5.98 -17.09
N PHE A 123 0.73 -7.11 -16.87
CA PHE A 123 2.06 -7.12 -16.25
C PHE A 123 3.19 -6.69 -17.19
N GLU A 124 3.03 -6.82 -18.51
CA GLU A 124 3.98 -6.29 -19.50
C GLU A 124 3.88 -4.76 -19.61
N GLN A 125 2.67 -4.21 -19.40
CA GLN A 125 2.40 -2.77 -19.49
C GLN A 125 2.67 -1.99 -18.20
N ILE A 126 2.91 -2.68 -17.07
CA ILE A 126 3.36 -2.04 -15.84
C ILE A 126 4.84 -1.70 -15.97
N GLU A 127 5.13 -0.42 -16.16
CA GLU A 127 6.48 0.10 -16.03
C GLU A 127 6.74 0.43 -14.57
N ILE A 128 7.85 -0.10 -14.03
CA ILE A 128 8.30 0.26 -12.69
C ILE A 128 9.29 1.39 -12.84
N GLY A 129 8.84 2.60 -12.54
CA GLY A 129 9.65 3.81 -12.55
C GLY A 129 10.86 3.71 -11.62
N ASP A 130 11.87 4.55 -11.88
CA ASP A 130 13.06 4.66 -11.04
C ASP A 130 12.74 5.10 -9.59
N ASP A 131 11.57 5.73 -9.40
CA ASP A 131 11.03 6.10 -8.11
C ASP A 131 10.35 4.94 -7.38
N GLY A 132 10.21 3.76 -8.01
CA GLY A 132 9.52 2.60 -7.45
C GLY A 132 8.00 2.64 -7.63
N ALA A 133 7.45 3.63 -8.34
CA ALA A 133 6.04 3.64 -8.71
C ALA A 133 5.82 2.67 -9.87
N ALA A 134 4.83 1.79 -9.72
CA ALA A 134 4.34 0.94 -10.79
C ALA A 134 3.17 1.67 -11.47
N GLN A 135 3.41 2.20 -12.67
CA GLN A 135 2.37 2.87 -13.43
C GLN A 135 2.09 2.12 -14.73
N PRO A 136 0.81 1.88 -15.06
CA PRO A 136 0.45 1.40 -16.37
C PRO A 136 0.87 2.43 -17.42
N ASN A 137 1.52 2.00 -18.50
CA ASN A 137 1.89 2.89 -19.58
C ASN A 137 0.63 3.40 -20.30
N PRO A 138 0.24 4.69 -20.14
CA PRO A 138 -1.04 5.19 -20.63
C PRO A 138 -1.13 5.23 -22.16
N ASN A 139 -0.01 5.09 -22.87
CA ASN A 139 0.01 5.08 -24.33
C ASN A 139 -0.22 3.69 -24.94
N ILE A 140 -0.15 2.63 -24.14
CA ILE A 140 -0.31 1.24 -24.61
C ILE A 140 -1.74 0.74 -24.40
N TRP A 141 -2.46 1.32 -23.43
CA TRP A 141 -3.82 0.92 -23.10
C TRP A 141 -4.75 1.23 -24.25
N LYS A 142 -5.26 0.19 -24.93
CA LYS A 142 -6.23 0.34 -26.02
C LYS A 142 -7.50 1.07 -25.56
N ASN A 143 -7.79 1.04 -24.25
CA ASN A 143 -8.86 1.81 -23.64
C ASN A 143 -8.35 2.73 -22.53
N PRO A 144 -7.92 3.97 -22.85
CA PRO A 144 -7.34 4.89 -21.87
C PRO A 144 -8.33 5.39 -20.81
N MET A 145 -9.64 5.11 -20.96
CA MET A 145 -10.66 5.44 -19.94
C MET A 145 -10.82 4.39 -18.85
N ALA A 146 -10.30 3.16 -19.05
CA ALA A 146 -10.43 2.08 -18.09
C ALA A 146 -9.26 1.98 -17.11
N ALA A 147 -8.15 2.70 -17.35
CA ALA A 147 -7.06 2.84 -16.39
C ALA A 147 -7.58 3.58 -15.16
N SER A 148 -8.10 2.85 -14.18
CA SER A 148 -8.33 3.40 -12.85
C SER A 148 -6.96 3.92 -12.41
N GLY A 149 -6.87 5.24 -12.20
CA GLY A 149 -5.62 5.99 -12.08
C GLY A 149 -4.52 5.15 -11.44
N GLY A 150 -3.40 4.97 -12.17
CA GLY A 150 -2.33 4.03 -11.82
C GLY A 150 -1.97 4.06 -10.34
N ILE A 151 -1.43 2.96 -9.80
CA ILE A 151 -1.24 2.78 -8.35
C ILE A 151 -0.52 4.00 -7.76
N ASN A 152 -1.27 4.96 -7.22
CA ASN A 152 -0.69 6.03 -6.46
C ASN A 152 -0.38 5.42 -5.11
N VAL A 153 0.84 4.92 -5.00
CA VAL A 153 1.33 4.23 -3.80
C VAL A 153 1.11 5.15 -2.59
N SER A 154 1.33 6.46 -2.73
CA SER A 154 1.04 7.46 -1.69
C SER A 154 -0.44 7.50 -1.28
N GLU A 155 -1.35 7.43 -2.26
CA GLU A 155 -2.80 7.37 -2.00
C GLU A 155 -3.22 6.04 -1.38
N THR A 156 -2.64 4.92 -1.83
CA THR A 156 -2.87 3.59 -1.23
C THR A 156 -2.36 3.53 0.21
N PHE A 157 -1.21 4.16 0.49
CA PHE A 157 -0.69 4.30 1.86
C PHE A 157 -1.57 5.15 2.73
N LYS A 158 -2.10 6.25 2.18
CA LYS A 158 -3.07 7.08 2.89
C LYS A 158 -4.34 6.28 3.19
N ASP A 159 -4.85 5.52 2.24
CA ASP A 159 -6.03 4.65 2.43
C ASP A 159 -5.78 3.58 3.49
N ILE A 160 -4.62 2.93 3.47
CA ILE A 160 -4.24 1.92 4.47
C ILE A 160 -4.10 2.57 5.85
N HIS A 161 -3.47 3.74 5.93
CA HIS A 161 -3.31 4.50 7.16
C HIS A 161 -4.66 4.95 7.73
N ASP A 162 -5.52 5.52 6.90
CA ASP A 162 -6.84 6.00 7.32
C ASP A 162 -7.75 4.83 7.72
N PHE A 163 -7.66 3.72 6.99
CA PHE A 163 -8.32 2.46 7.37
C PHE A 163 -7.79 1.93 8.70
N ALA A 164 -6.47 1.95 8.92
CA ALA A 164 -5.84 1.50 10.16
C ALA A 164 -6.33 2.31 11.37
N LEU A 165 -6.35 3.64 11.26
CA LEU A 165 -6.82 4.52 12.32
C LEU A 165 -8.32 4.38 12.58
N LYS A 166 -9.14 4.25 11.54
CA LYS A 166 -10.58 4.02 11.70
C LYS A 166 -10.88 2.67 12.34
N THR A 167 -10.12 1.64 11.95
CA THR A 167 -10.23 0.30 12.53
C THR A 167 -9.80 0.31 13.99
N PHE A 168 -8.75 1.07 14.34
CA PHE A 168 -8.33 1.28 15.72
C PHE A 168 -9.48 1.76 16.60
N ASP A 169 -10.15 2.84 16.20
CA ASP A 169 -11.27 3.44 16.94
C ASP A 169 -12.45 2.47 17.12
N SER A 170 -12.60 1.48 16.22
CA SER A 170 -13.66 0.47 16.33
C SER A 170 -13.29 -0.73 17.22
N LEU A 171 -12.00 -0.96 17.42
CA LEU A 171 -11.47 -2.10 18.17
C LEU A 171 -11.18 -1.76 19.63
N ASP A 172 -10.85 -0.50 19.92
CA ASP A 172 -10.63 0.06 21.25
C ASP A 172 -11.98 0.26 21.94
N GLN A 173 -12.57 -0.84 22.41
CA GLN A 173 -13.92 -0.86 22.95
C GLN A 173 -14.00 -0.30 24.37
N ASP A 174 -12.93 -0.44 25.15
CA ASP A 174 -12.86 0.10 26.50
C ASP A 174 -12.41 1.57 26.51
N GLY A 175 -11.92 2.09 25.38
CA GLY A 175 -11.56 3.48 25.17
C GLY A 175 -10.31 3.87 25.96
N ASP A 176 -9.45 2.89 26.25
CA ASP A 176 -8.24 3.13 27.03
C ASP A 176 -7.10 3.74 26.17
N GLY A 177 -7.30 3.79 24.85
CA GLY A 177 -6.38 4.38 23.88
C GLY A 177 -5.33 3.40 23.35
N PHE A 178 -5.45 2.11 23.68
CA PHE A 178 -4.52 1.06 23.26
C PHE A 178 -5.27 -0.15 22.71
N LEU A 179 -4.64 -0.89 21.79
CA LEU A 179 -5.11 -2.22 21.37
C LEU A 179 -4.17 -3.27 21.90
N THR A 180 -4.64 -4.02 22.89
CA THR A 180 -3.94 -5.15 23.46
C THR A 180 -3.94 -6.35 22.52
N ARG A 181 -2.98 -7.26 22.71
CA ARG A 181 -2.95 -8.54 21.99
C ARG A 181 -4.22 -9.37 22.21
N VAL A 182 -4.86 -9.23 23.38
CA VAL A 182 -6.11 -9.94 23.70
C VAL A 182 -7.26 -9.41 22.86
N GLU A 183 -7.43 -8.09 22.77
CA GLU A 183 -8.46 -7.46 21.95
C GLU A 183 -8.29 -7.74 20.47
N LEU A 184 -7.06 -7.69 19.96
CA LEU A 184 -6.76 -8.05 18.58
C LEU A 184 -7.15 -9.51 18.29
N ASN A 185 -6.78 -10.45 19.17
CA ASN A 185 -7.14 -11.85 19.01
C ASN A 185 -8.66 -12.08 19.10
N TYR A 186 -9.34 -11.38 20.01
CA TYR A 186 -10.79 -11.42 20.15
C TYR A 186 -11.48 -10.92 18.86
N ALA A 187 -11.02 -9.80 18.31
CA ALA A 187 -11.56 -9.24 17.08
C ALA A 187 -11.31 -10.14 15.85
N VAL A 188 -10.18 -10.85 15.79
CA VAL A 188 -9.90 -11.84 14.74
C VAL A 188 -10.83 -13.04 14.85
N ALA A 189 -11.09 -13.50 16.08
CA ALA A 189 -11.96 -14.63 16.35
C ALA A 189 -13.45 -14.32 16.13
N ASN A 190 -13.84 -13.04 16.11
CA ASN A 190 -15.22 -12.64 15.86
C ASN A 190 -15.63 -12.88 14.40
N ASP A 191 -16.72 -13.63 14.19
CA ASP A 191 -17.25 -13.97 12.86
C ASP A 191 -17.88 -12.78 12.14
N LEU A 192 -18.28 -11.73 12.87
CA LEU A 192 -18.83 -10.50 12.29
C LEU A 192 -17.75 -9.58 11.73
N THR A 193 -16.49 -9.80 12.09
CA THR A 193 -15.38 -9.01 11.56
C THR A 193 -15.20 -9.36 10.08
N GLY A 194 -15.35 -8.35 9.22
CA GLY A 194 -15.11 -8.50 7.79
C GLY A 194 -13.70 -9.04 7.52
N TRP A 195 -13.55 -9.78 6.43
CA TRP A 195 -12.27 -10.44 6.12
C TRP A 195 -11.13 -9.43 5.91
N ARG A 196 -11.44 -8.23 5.45
CA ARG A 196 -10.49 -7.13 5.27
C ARG A 196 -9.97 -6.66 6.62
N GLU A 197 -10.86 -6.43 7.57
CA GLU A 197 -10.52 -6.12 8.96
C GLU A 197 -9.72 -7.25 9.59
N LYS A 198 -10.07 -8.53 9.38
CA LYS A 198 -9.28 -9.68 9.88
C LYS A 198 -7.85 -9.70 9.34
N SER A 199 -7.68 -9.41 8.05
CA SER A 199 -6.35 -9.33 7.42
C SER A 199 -5.50 -8.24 8.08
N PHE A 200 -6.10 -7.08 8.32
CA PHE A 200 -5.45 -5.96 8.99
C PHE A 200 -5.12 -6.28 10.46
N LEU A 201 -6.04 -6.89 11.20
CA LEU A 201 -5.82 -7.33 12.58
C LEU A 201 -4.66 -8.33 12.69
N ILE A 202 -4.55 -9.27 11.75
CA ILE A 202 -3.45 -10.23 11.73
C ILE A 202 -2.12 -9.55 11.40
N PHE A 203 -2.15 -8.56 10.49
CA PHE A 203 -1.00 -7.71 10.25
C PHE A 203 -0.55 -6.98 11.53
N LEU A 204 -1.50 -6.41 12.29
CA LEU A 204 -1.21 -5.78 13.58
C LEU A 204 -0.61 -6.77 14.58
N ILE A 205 -1.19 -7.96 14.73
CA ILE A 205 -0.69 -9.00 15.65
C ILE A 205 0.73 -9.43 15.30
N ARG A 206 1.04 -9.59 14.01
CA ARG A 206 2.37 -10.01 13.53
C ARG A 206 3.43 -8.94 13.70
N ASN A 207 3.05 -7.68 13.52
CA ASN A 207 3.96 -6.54 13.62
C ASN A 207 3.88 -5.84 14.98
N LEU A 208 3.17 -6.41 15.95
CA LEU A 208 2.85 -5.77 17.21
C LEU A 208 4.10 -5.22 17.92
N GLU A 209 5.15 -6.02 18.02
CA GLU A 209 6.41 -5.59 18.65
C GLU A 209 7.13 -4.47 17.88
N ASN A 210 7.04 -4.48 16.55
CA ASN A 210 7.67 -3.45 15.72
C ASN A 210 6.90 -2.14 15.82
N ILE A 211 5.56 -2.21 15.88
CA ILE A 211 4.68 -1.07 16.02
C ILE A 211 4.89 -0.44 17.41
N GLN A 212 4.89 -1.23 18.49
CA GLN A 212 5.17 -0.74 19.85
C GLN A 212 6.54 -0.08 20.01
N LYS A 213 7.54 -0.52 19.24
CA LYS A 213 8.89 0.09 19.25
C LYS A 213 8.96 1.38 18.43
N ALA A 214 7.98 1.65 17.57
CA ALA A 214 8.02 2.79 16.66
C ALA A 214 7.88 4.12 17.40
N PHE A 215 7.16 4.15 18.51
CA PHE A 215 7.03 5.33 19.36
C PHE A 215 7.37 4.97 20.81
N LYS A 216 8.30 5.71 21.40
CA LYS A 216 8.71 5.47 22.79
C LYS A 216 7.93 6.42 23.69
N GLU A 217 6.80 5.96 24.21
CA GLU A 217 6.02 6.70 25.19
C GLU A 217 6.73 6.70 26.55
N GLU A 218 6.98 7.88 27.11
CA GLU A 218 7.75 8.03 28.35
C GLU A 218 7.01 7.51 29.61
N TRP A 219 5.71 7.20 29.47
CA TRP A 219 4.81 6.86 30.59
C TRP A 219 3.87 5.67 30.33
N VAL A 220 4.26 4.72 29.47
CA VAL A 220 3.42 3.55 29.19
C VAL A 220 4.01 2.29 29.81
N PRO A 221 3.23 1.53 30.62
CA PRO A 221 3.60 0.18 31.04
C PRO A 221 3.86 -0.72 29.84
N ASP A 222 4.93 -1.52 29.89
CA ASP A 222 5.42 -2.35 28.77
C ASP A 222 4.39 -3.31 28.13
N ASP A 223 3.23 -3.54 28.76
CA ASP A 223 2.21 -4.53 28.36
C ASP A 223 0.90 -3.93 27.80
N ARG A 224 0.79 -2.61 27.59
CA ARG A 224 -0.49 -1.98 27.20
C ARG A 224 -0.94 -2.23 25.75
N GLY A 225 -0.12 -2.87 24.91
CA GLY A 225 -0.46 -3.09 23.50
C GLY A 225 0.03 -1.96 22.60
N ILE A 226 -0.64 -1.75 21.47
CA ILE A 226 -0.28 -0.72 20.47
C ILE A 226 -1.18 0.49 20.63
N SER A 227 -0.59 1.68 20.76
CA SER A 227 -1.30 2.95 20.84
C SER A 227 -1.61 3.51 19.44
N ARG A 228 -2.50 4.52 19.38
CA ARG A 228 -2.72 5.27 18.14
C ARG A 228 -1.44 5.96 17.65
N MET A 229 -0.61 6.42 18.57
CA MET A 229 0.64 7.10 18.23
C MET A 229 1.68 6.10 17.72
N ASP A 230 1.76 4.91 18.31
CA ASP A 230 2.60 3.82 17.82
C ASP A 230 2.28 3.50 16.35
N LEU A 231 0.99 3.39 16.00
CA LEU A 231 0.57 3.15 14.62
C LEU A 231 0.94 4.30 13.70
N GLN A 232 0.70 5.54 14.11
CA GLN A 232 1.03 6.72 13.30
C GLN A 232 2.53 6.81 13.05
N GLU A 233 3.35 6.61 14.07
CA GLU A 233 4.82 6.65 13.94
C GLU A 233 5.34 5.46 13.16
N TYR A 234 4.77 4.28 13.35
CA TYR A 234 5.09 3.12 12.53
C TYR A 234 4.83 3.41 11.05
N PHE A 235 3.63 3.87 10.68
CA PHE A 235 3.33 4.27 9.30
C PHE A 235 4.14 5.47 8.81
N ARG A 236 4.53 6.40 9.70
CA ARG A 236 5.42 7.51 9.35
C ARG A 236 6.85 7.04 9.08
N SER A 237 7.36 6.10 9.87
CA SER A 237 8.67 5.47 9.63
C SER A 237 8.66 4.65 8.35
N LEU A 238 7.50 4.10 7.97
CA LEU A 238 7.26 3.52 6.66
C LEU A 238 7.09 4.59 5.55
N ARG A 239 7.41 5.87 5.77
CA ARG A 239 7.48 6.88 4.69
C ARG A 239 8.90 7.38 4.43
N THR A 240 9.81 7.18 5.39
CA THR A 240 11.21 7.64 5.34
C THR A 240 12.10 6.53 4.83
#